data_AF-A0A9W8NSC7-F1
#
_entry.id   AF-A0A9W8NSC7-F1
#
_cell.length_a   1.000
_cell.length_b   1.000
_cell.length_c   1.000
_cell.angle_alpha   90.00
_cell.angle_beta   90.00
_cell.angle_gamma   90.00
#
_symmetry.space_group_name_H-M   'P 1'
#
loop_
_entity.id
_entity.type
_entity.pdbx_description
1 polymer ?
#
loop_
_entity_poly.entity_id
_entity_poly.type
_entity_poly.pdbx_seq_one_letter_code
_entity_poly.pdbx_strand_id
1 'polypeptide(L)'
;MSAFICSVCTIRGRHQMFCTDHNQWVPRDVEELRLQAWAYKNAQTLVERKAIFETHGVRWSSLWLLDYWNPTRMLVIDTMHCILEGLVHYHCRHVLRLDASAPKLNAEGFRYAFEWPWIPYDHETVPTELRIQDKHILTVAKIQQTLCLALAGSNAITLDRMWTRLDNQSTQGALKYVVHSLELTVSLSNVDQLISSLYVDRVKRKSKKNNSENSTLPHTATRKNHFVALLLDWRLKQPLSSDAYIINTGTPETLTHIQKVIRETVTPSWLNSVPKNFGEPKAGSIKADEWRTLSVLYLPIALITLWGDDDGLAPSNDESDSGYLFKALEHTMALFQATVIVCRYTMTASRTDAYRKYIDSWVNDLRTLYPHTRQGVPRPNIHAAGHVYDFLLLFGPVVSWWCFPFERLIGALQKINTSDHIGGRFLEFIIHFKKCIHGLDAF
;
A
#
# COMPACT_ATOMS: atom_id res chain seq x y z
N MET A 1 8.89 -12.70 0.79
CA MET A 1 8.34 -11.64 -0.10
C MET A 1 9.54 -10.85 -0.59
N SER A 2 9.57 -10.51 -1.88
CA SER A 2 10.67 -9.72 -2.45
C SER A 2 10.73 -8.34 -1.80
N ALA A 3 11.92 -7.72 -1.80
CA ALA A 3 12.07 -6.31 -1.44
C ALA A 3 11.42 -5.38 -2.49
N PHE A 4 11.31 -5.83 -3.74
CA PHE A 4 10.59 -5.14 -4.81
C PHE A 4 9.08 -5.23 -4.60
N ILE A 5 8.39 -4.11 -4.84
CA ILE A 5 6.92 -4.04 -4.79
C ILE A 5 6.30 -3.90 -6.18
N CYS A 6 7.12 -3.87 -7.23
CA CYS A 6 6.70 -3.65 -8.60
C CYS A 6 7.48 -4.55 -9.58
N SER A 7 6.79 -5.06 -10.60
CA SER A 7 7.39 -5.80 -11.72
C SER A 7 7.97 -4.87 -12.79
N VAL A 8 7.50 -3.61 -12.86
CA VAL A 8 7.83 -2.63 -13.90
C VAL A 8 9.06 -1.79 -13.52
N CYS A 9 9.10 -1.26 -12.30
CA CYS A 9 10.15 -0.33 -11.84
C CYS A 9 10.96 -0.87 -10.65
N THR A 10 12.00 -0.13 -10.29
CA THR A 10 12.95 -0.49 -9.23
C THR A 10 12.49 -0.14 -7.82
N ILE A 11 11.28 0.41 -7.64
CA ILE A 11 10.74 0.81 -6.34
C ILE A 11 10.70 -0.36 -5.35
N ARG A 12 11.16 -0.10 -4.12
CA ARG A 12 11.33 -1.10 -3.05
C ARG A 12 10.70 -0.64 -1.74
N GLY A 13 10.21 -1.63 -1.00
CA GLY A 13 9.72 -1.43 0.36
C GLY A 13 8.35 -0.75 0.45
N ARG A 14 7.65 -1.08 1.53
CA ARG A 14 6.23 -0.71 1.74
C ARG A 14 5.96 0.80 1.84
N HIS A 15 6.98 1.60 2.16
CA HIS A 15 6.85 3.04 2.34
C HIS A 15 6.80 3.78 1.00
N GLN A 16 7.54 3.30 -0.01
CA GLN A 16 7.53 3.90 -1.35
C GLN A 16 6.27 3.56 -2.17
N MET A 17 5.37 2.73 -1.64
CA MET A 17 4.10 2.36 -2.31
C MET A 17 3.19 3.55 -2.60
N PHE A 18 3.35 4.64 -1.84
CA PHE A 18 2.58 5.87 -1.96
C PHE A 18 3.40 6.98 -2.64
N CYS A 19 4.60 6.68 -3.13
CA CYS A 19 5.43 7.64 -3.85
C CYS A 19 4.79 7.93 -5.20
N THR A 20 4.42 9.19 -5.44
CA THR A 20 3.89 9.71 -6.71
C THR A 20 4.92 10.51 -7.50
N ASP A 21 6.18 10.56 -7.02
CA ASP A 21 7.30 11.12 -7.78
C ASP A 21 7.77 10.13 -8.85
N HIS A 22 7.17 10.25 -10.03
CA HIS A 22 7.43 9.37 -11.18
C HIS A 22 8.88 9.40 -11.66
N ASN A 23 9.70 10.41 -11.30
CA ASN A 23 11.12 10.43 -11.66
C ASN A 23 11.92 9.34 -10.94
N GLN A 24 11.42 8.87 -9.78
CA GLN A 24 12.04 7.78 -9.03
C GLN A 24 11.65 6.40 -9.57
N TRP A 25 10.69 6.33 -10.50
CA TRP A 25 10.16 5.07 -11.01
C TRP A 25 11.02 4.57 -12.17
N VAL A 26 12.29 4.31 -11.89
CA VAL A 26 13.24 3.82 -12.88
C VAL A 26 12.82 2.42 -13.35
N PRO A 27 12.63 2.18 -14.66
CA PRO A 27 12.30 0.86 -15.18
C PRO A 27 13.35 -0.18 -14.82
N ARG A 28 12.93 -1.41 -14.57
CA ARG A 28 13.87 -2.50 -14.31
C ARG A 28 14.62 -2.89 -15.59
N ASP A 29 15.91 -3.17 -15.44
CA ASP A 29 16.74 -3.68 -16.54
C ASP A 29 16.30 -5.11 -16.93
N VAL A 30 15.98 -5.28 -18.20
CA VAL A 30 15.46 -6.53 -18.78
C VAL A 30 16.55 -7.59 -18.89
N GLU A 31 17.78 -7.21 -19.20
CA GLU A 31 18.89 -8.14 -19.31
C GLU A 31 19.27 -8.66 -17.92
N GLU A 32 19.30 -7.77 -16.92
CA GLU A 32 19.48 -8.18 -15.53
C GLU A 32 18.35 -9.12 -15.07
N LEU A 33 17.10 -8.78 -15.37
CA LEU A 33 15.96 -9.66 -15.09
C LEU A 33 16.11 -11.04 -15.75
N ARG A 34 16.61 -11.10 -17.00
CA ARG A 34 16.84 -12.35 -17.73
C ARG A 34 17.94 -13.18 -17.06
N LEU A 35 19.06 -12.56 -16.71
CA LEU A 35 20.15 -13.22 -15.98
C LEU A 35 19.64 -13.84 -14.67
N GLN A 36 18.89 -13.08 -13.89
CA GLN A 36 18.34 -13.54 -12.61
C GLN A 36 17.25 -14.61 -12.78
N ALA A 37 16.45 -14.56 -13.85
CA ALA A 37 15.51 -15.62 -14.18
C ALA A 37 16.23 -16.94 -14.53
N TRP A 38 17.34 -16.88 -15.27
CA TRP A 38 18.16 -18.06 -15.55
C TRP A 38 18.88 -18.59 -14.32
N ALA A 39 19.39 -17.72 -13.45
CA ALA A 39 19.93 -18.11 -12.15
C ALA A 39 18.87 -18.86 -11.32
N TYR A 40 17.63 -18.35 -11.27
CA TYR A 40 16.51 -19.03 -10.60
C TYR A 40 16.24 -20.43 -11.19
N LYS A 41 16.31 -20.57 -12.53
CA LYS A 41 16.11 -21.87 -13.20
C LYS A 41 17.20 -22.87 -12.79
N ASN A 42 18.45 -22.42 -12.86
CA ASN A 42 19.66 -23.23 -12.69
C ASN A 42 19.98 -23.52 -11.21
N ALA A 43 19.38 -22.78 -10.27
CA ALA A 43 19.46 -23.04 -8.85
C ALA A 43 19.07 -24.48 -8.52
N GLN A 44 19.92 -25.16 -7.74
CA GLN A 44 19.81 -26.58 -7.45
C GLN A 44 18.88 -26.86 -6.27
N THR A 45 18.61 -25.85 -5.44
CA THR A 45 17.80 -26.00 -4.23
C THR A 45 16.62 -25.02 -4.18
N LEU A 46 15.54 -25.42 -3.49
CA LEU A 46 14.42 -24.53 -3.23
C LEU A 46 14.81 -23.32 -2.38
N VAL A 47 15.81 -23.47 -1.51
CA VAL A 47 16.33 -22.38 -0.66
C VAL A 47 17.00 -21.32 -1.52
N GLU A 48 17.85 -21.74 -2.46
CA GLU A 48 18.52 -20.85 -3.41
C GLU A 48 17.52 -20.12 -4.32
N ARG A 49 16.54 -20.85 -4.89
CA ARG A 49 15.45 -20.25 -5.67
C ARG A 49 14.69 -19.19 -4.88
N LYS A 50 14.37 -19.49 -3.62
CA LYS A 50 13.69 -18.55 -2.73
C LYS A 50 14.55 -17.32 -2.46
N ALA A 51 15.84 -17.48 -2.21
CA ALA A 51 16.77 -16.36 -2.01
C ALA A 51 16.85 -15.47 -3.25
N ILE A 52 17.02 -16.05 -4.45
CA ILE A 52 17.04 -15.29 -5.71
C ILE A 52 15.74 -14.51 -5.90
N PHE A 53 14.59 -15.14 -5.66
CA PHE A 53 13.30 -14.46 -5.76
C PHE A 53 13.11 -13.36 -4.72
N GLU A 54 13.57 -13.56 -3.48
CA GLU A 54 13.47 -12.54 -2.44
C GLU A 54 14.36 -11.32 -2.74
N THR A 55 15.55 -11.55 -3.29
CA THR A 55 16.48 -10.49 -3.69
C THR A 55 16.04 -9.76 -4.95
N HIS A 56 15.68 -10.49 -6.01
CA HIS A 56 15.48 -9.93 -7.35
C HIS A 56 14.02 -9.87 -7.79
N GLY A 57 13.08 -10.52 -7.09
CA GLY A 57 11.66 -10.45 -7.41
C GLY A 57 11.27 -11.09 -8.76
N VAL A 58 12.14 -11.90 -9.36
CA VAL A 58 11.91 -12.56 -10.65
C VAL A 58 11.94 -14.08 -10.50
N ARG A 59 11.09 -14.76 -11.27
CA ARG A 59 11.08 -16.23 -11.41
C ARG A 59 11.33 -16.61 -12.85
N TRP A 60 11.86 -17.82 -13.04
CA TRP A 60 11.92 -18.40 -14.36
C TRP A 60 10.52 -18.77 -14.88
N SER A 61 10.32 -18.58 -16.18
CA SER A 61 9.19 -19.02 -16.98
C SER A 61 9.68 -19.30 -18.40
N SER A 62 8.93 -20.06 -19.18
CA SER A 62 9.29 -20.33 -20.58
C SER A 62 9.29 -19.09 -21.46
N LEU A 63 8.66 -17.97 -21.05
CA LEU A 63 8.69 -16.71 -21.78
C LEU A 63 10.11 -16.13 -21.92
N TRP A 64 11.01 -16.44 -20.98
CA TRP A 64 12.41 -16.04 -21.06
C TRP A 64 13.20 -16.71 -22.19
N LEU A 65 12.60 -17.68 -22.91
CA LEU A 65 13.15 -18.23 -24.15
C LEU A 65 12.91 -17.33 -25.37
N LEU A 66 12.03 -16.34 -25.25
CA LEU A 66 11.75 -15.39 -26.32
C LEU A 66 12.71 -14.20 -26.18
N ASP A 67 13.56 -13.97 -27.18
CA ASP A 67 14.59 -12.91 -27.12
C ASP A 67 13.99 -11.52 -26.95
N TYR A 68 12.78 -11.31 -27.45
CA TYR A 68 12.04 -10.05 -27.33
C TYR A 68 11.26 -9.91 -26.02
N TRP A 69 11.20 -10.94 -25.16
CA TRP A 69 10.40 -10.89 -23.94
C TRP A 69 10.91 -9.81 -22.99
N ASN A 70 10.04 -8.84 -22.73
CA ASN A 70 10.28 -7.76 -21.78
C ASN A 70 9.11 -7.68 -20.79
N PRO A 71 9.24 -8.24 -19.57
CA PRO A 71 8.14 -8.22 -18.61
C PRO A 71 7.78 -6.82 -18.12
N THR A 72 8.69 -5.82 -18.18
CA THR A 72 8.35 -4.45 -17.73
C THR A 72 7.37 -3.76 -18.68
N ARG A 73 7.21 -4.27 -19.91
CA ARG A 73 6.31 -3.71 -20.93
C ARG A 73 5.25 -4.69 -21.41
N MET A 74 5.48 -5.99 -21.30
CA MET A 74 4.61 -7.04 -21.86
C MET A 74 3.77 -7.76 -20.79
N LEU A 75 4.11 -7.61 -19.51
CA LEU A 75 3.29 -8.08 -18.41
C LEU A 75 2.42 -6.92 -17.91
N VAL A 76 1.28 -6.73 -18.57
CA VAL A 76 0.34 -5.65 -18.27
C VAL A 76 -0.20 -5.76 -16.84
N ILE A 77 -0.38 -4.61 -16.19
CA ILE A 77 -1.06 -4.53 -14.90
C ILE A 77 -2.56 -4.59 -15.19
N ASP A 78 -3.18 -5.74 -14.93
CA ASP A 78 -4.59 -5.93 -15.20
C ASP A 78 -5.44 -4.98 -14.36
N THR A 79 -6.15 -4.08 -15.02
CA THR A 79 -6.97 -3.06 -14.36
C THR A 79 -8.17 -3.64 -13.63
N MET A 80 -8.62 -4.85 -14.01
CA MET A 80 -9.74 -5.49 -13.32
C MET A 80 -9.34 -5.81 -11.87
N HIS A 81 -8.21 -6.50 -11.68
CA HIS A 81 -7.68 -6.79 -10.35
C HIS A 81 -7.02 -5.58 -9.68
N CYS A 82 -6.30 -4.75 -10.44
CA CYS A 82 -5.58 -3.61 -9.88
C CYS A 82 -6.54 -2.48 -9.47
N ILE A 83 -7.44 -2.06 -10.37
CA ILE A 83 -8.31 -0.90 -10.16
C ILE A 83 -9.66 -1.31 -9.59
N LEU A 84 -10.40 -2.26 -10.20
CA LEU A 84 -11.79 -2.54 -9.79
C LEU A 84 -11.84 -3.35 -8.47
N GLU A 85 -11.28 -4.55 -8.45
CA GLU A 85 -11.25 -5.41 -7.25
C GLU A 85 -10.16 -5.01 -6.25
N GLY A 86 -9.20 -4.21 -6.72
CA GLY A 86 -8.11 -3.65 -5.94
C GLY A 86 -8.49 -2.31 -5.33
N LEU A 87 -8.26 -1.22 -6.07
CA LEU A 87 -8.40 0.14 -5.54
C LEU A 87 -9.84 0.56 -5.25
N VAL A 88 -10.79 0.38 -6.17
CA VAL A 88 -12.20 0.77 -5.99
C VAL A 88 -12.84 0.00 -4.85
N HIS A 89 -12.67 -1.32 -4.84
CA HIS A 89 -13.10 -2.17 -3.74
C HIS A 89 -12.48 -1.74 -2.40
N TYR A 90 -11.16 -1.53 -2.36
CA TYR A 90 -10.46 -1.04 -1.16
C TYR A 90 -11.01 0.30 -0.70
N HIS A 91 -11.17 1.24 -1.64
CA HIS A 91 -11.69 2.58 -1.38
C HIS A 91 -13.08 2.51 -0.77
N CYS A 92 -13.99 1.78 -1.39
CA CYS A 92 -15.36 1.67 -0.89
C CYS A 92 -15.44 0.94 0.46
N ARG A 93 -14.79 -0.22 0.60
CA ARG A 93 -14.95 -1.08 1.80
C ARG A 93 -14.08 -0.67 2.98
N HIS A 94 -12.89 -0.12 2.74
CA HIS A 94 -11.92 0.15 3.81
C HIS A 94 -11.70 1.65 4.02
N VAL A 95 -11.58 2.44 2.94
CA VAL A 95 -11.34 3.88 3.06
C VAL A 95 -12.63 4.58 3.51
N LEU A 96 -13.70 4.43 2.74
CA LEU A 96 -15.03 4.97 3.03
C LEU A 96 -15.83 4.11 4.02
N ARG A 97 -15.42 2.87 4.28
CA ARG A 97 -16.11 1.93 5.19
C ARG A 97 -17.59 1.74 4.84
N LEU A 98 -17.90 1.66 3.55
CA LEU A 98 -19.26 1.39 3.04
C LEU A 98 -19.61 -0.09 3.22
N ASP A 99 -19.70 -0.51 4.48
CA ASP A 99 -20.02 -1.86 4.91
C ASP A 99 -20.71 -1.79 6.27
N ALA A 100 -21.91 -2.35 6.37
CA ALA A 100 -22.71 -2.31 7.59
C ALA A 100 -22.04 -3.04 8.78
N SER A 101 -21.09 -3.93 8.49
CA SER A 101 -20.29 -4.65 9.49
C SER A 101 -18.94 -3.99 9.80
N ALA A 102 -18.63 -2.84 9.17
CA ALA A 102 -17.36 -2.15 9.41
C ALA A 102 -17.23 -1.72 10.88
N PRO A 103 -16.06 -1.93 11.50
CA PRO A 103 -15.83 -1.50 12.87
C PRO A 103 -15.90 0.03 12.98
N LYS A 104 -16.54 0.51 14.05
CA LYS A 104 -16.52 1.93 14.42
C LYS A 104 -15.09 2.32 14.80
N LEU A 105 -14.62 3.45 14.28
CA LEU A 105 -13.31 4.01 14.62
C LEU A 105 -13.45 4.96 15.81
N ASN A 106 -12.44 4.99 16.67
CA ASN A 106 -12.28 5.97 17.74
C ASN A 106 -10.94 6.70 17.51
N ALA A 107 -10.94 8.03 17.65
CA ALA A 107 -9.76 8.88 17.48
C ALA A 107 -8.63 8.48 18.43
N GLU A 108 -8.95 8.11 19.68
CA GLU A 108 -7.97 7.65 20.67
C GLU A 108 -7.36 6.27 20.36
N GLY A 109 -7.98 5.53 19.43
CA GLY A 109 -7.64 4.15 19.09
C GLY A 109 -6.63 4.04 17.94
N PHE A 110 -6.17 5.15 17.36
CA PHE A 110 -5.21 5.08 16.27
C PHE A 110 -3.83 4.67 16.74
N ARG A 111 -3.29 3.63 16.08
CA ARG A 111 -1.98 3.07 16.36
C ARG A 111 -0.84 4.00 15.95
N TYR A 112 -1.05 4.85 14.94
CA TYR A 112 -0.08 5.82 14.44
C TYR A 112 -0.51 7.22 14.84
N ALA A 113 0.40 8.02 15.40
CA ALA A 113 0.12 9.40 15.80
C ALA A 113 0.24 10.37 14.61
N PHE A 114 1.24 10.18 13.75
CA PHE A 114 1.52 11.07 12.63
C PHE A 114 2.19 10.32 11.47
N GLU A 115 2.38 11.00 10.34
CA GLU A 115 3.21 10.54 9.23
C GLU A 115 4.49 11.35 9.12
N TRP A 116 5.54 10.71 8.62
CA TRP A 116 6.82 11.33 8.40
C TRP A 116 7.34 10.97 6.99
N PRO A 117 7.88 11.93 6.22
CA PRO A 117 8.41 11.71 4.89
C PRO A 117 9.77 11.01 4.97
N TRP A 118 9.74 9.72 5.33
CA TRP A 118 10.95 8.92 5.50
C TRP A 118 11.73 8.80 4.18
N ILE A 119 13.02 9.12 4.23
CA ILE A 119 13.93 8.88 3.13
C ILE A 119 14.11 7.35 2.99
N PRO A 120 13.86 6.79 1.79
CA PRO A 120 14.13 5.39 1.51
C PRO A 120 15.61 5.08 1.65
N TYR A 121 15.91 3.91 2.21
CA TYR A 121 17.30 3.43 2.18
C TYR A 121 17.67 3.05 0.75
N ASP A 122 18.73 3.69 0.26
CA ASP A 122 19.36 3.38 -1.01
C ASP A 122 20.85 3.11 -0.78
N HIS A 123 21.34 1.98 -1.29
CA HIS A 123 22.72 1.55 -1.08
C HIS A 123 23.72 2.44 -1.84
N GLU A 124 23.29 3.07 -2.94
CA GLU A 124 24.18 3.86 -3.81
C GLU A 124 24.45 5.26 -3.27
N THR A 125 23.43 5.87 -2.67
CA THR A 125 23.50 7.26 -2.16
C THR A 125 23.97 7.37 -0.71
N VAL A 126 23.96 6.29 0.05
CA VAL A 126 24.30 6.30 1.48
C VAL A 126 25.82 6.25 1.72
N PRO A 127 26.36 7.07 2.66
CA PRO A 127 27.78 7.03 3.03
C PRO A 127 28.26 5.62 3.39
N THR A 128 29.52 5.31 3.04
CA THR A 128 30.08 3.94 3.17
C THR A 128 29.98 3.39 4.59
N GLU A 129 30.17 4.24 5.60
CA GLU A 129 30.09 3.91 7.02
C GLU A 129 28.66 3.60 7.52
N LEU A 130 27.63 3.97 6.76
CA LEU A 130 26.22 3.75 7.06
C LEU A 130 25.60 2.64 6.21
N ARG A 131 26.39 1.95 5.39
CA ARG A 131 25.89 0.84 4.57
C ARG A 131 25.38 -0.31 5.43
N ILE A 132 24.17 -0.74 5.12
CA ILE A 132 23.45 -1.82 5.79
C ILE A 132 23.41 -3.01 4.83
N GLN A 133 23.65 -4.22 5.36
CA GLN A 133 23.44 -5.46 4.61
C GLN A 133 21.98 -5.59 4.18
N ASP A 134 21.71 -6.08 2.95
CA ASP A 134 20.37 -6.12 2.36
C ASP A 134 19.29 -6.74 3.26
N LYS A 135 19.62 -7.83 3.97
CA LYS A 135 18.73 -8.51 4.92
C LYS A 135 18.23 -7.61 6.06
N HIS A 136 18.94 -6.51 6.35
CA HIS A 136 18.63 -5.57 7.42
C HIS A 136 17.94 -4.29 6.92
N ILE A 137 17.82 -4.06 5.61
CA ILE A 137 17.09 -2.90 5.06
C ILE A 137 15.64 -2.89 5.54
N LEU A 138 14.99 -4.06 5.59
CA LEU A 138 13.63 -4.20 6.13
C LEU A 138 13.51 -3.76 7.60
N THR A 139 14.61 -3.75 8.37
CA THR A 139 14.59 -3.28 9.77
C THR A 139 14.54 -1.76 9.86
N VAL A 140 15.07 -1.02 8.88
CA VAL A 140 14.96 0.44 8.79
C VAL A 140 13.50 0.86 8.73
N ALA A 141 12.73 0.28 7.80
CA ALA A 141 11.31 0.55 7.66
C ALA A 141 10.51 0.23 8.94
N LYS A 142 10.90 -0.83 9.67
CA LYS A 142 10.27 -1.18 10.97
C LYS A 142 10.57 -0.15 12.06
N ILE A 143 11.80 0.38 12.11
CA ILE A 143 12.19 1.44 13.05
C ILE A 143 11.36 2.69 12.75
N GLN A 144 11.38 3.15 11.51
CA GLN A 144 10.64 4.32 11.02
C GLN A 144 9.14 4.22 11.37
N GLN A 145 8.50 3.08 11.09
CA GLN A 145 7.10 2.83 11.47
C GLN A 145 6.88 2.80 12.98
N THR A 146 7.83 2.26 13.74
CA THR A 146 7.73 2.19 15.21
C THR A 146 7.77 3.58 15.82
N LEU A 147 8.58 4.48 15.26
CA LEU A 147 8.65 5.86 15.72
C LEU A 147 7.34 6.62 15.45
N CYS A 148 6.63 6.36 14.36
CA CYS A 148 5.34 7.02 14.12
C CYS A 148 4.16 6.50 15.00
N LEU A 149 4.37 5.51 15.86
CA LEU A 149 3.30 4.95 16.72
C LEU A 149 2.86 5.94 17.80
N ALA A 150 1.57 5.91 18.17
CA ALA A 150 1.02 6.71 19.25
C ALA A 150 1.57 6.29 20.63
N LEU A 151 1.96 7.29 21.43
CA LEU A 151 2.41 7.18 22.82
C LEU A 151 1.32 7.57 23.83
N ALA A 152 0.24 8.21 23.38
CA ALA A 152 -0.95 8.55 24.16
C ALA A 152 -2.23 8.07 23.45
N GLY A 153 -3.25 7.67 24.22
CA GLY A 153 -4.51 7.10 23.72
C GLY A 153 -4.74 5.64 24.11
N SER A 154 -5.93 5.12 23.82
CA SER A 154 -6.37 3.77 24.26
C SER A 154 -5.55 2.63 23.65
N ASN A 155 -5.02 2.81 22.44
CA ASN A 155 -4.19 1.82 21.73
C ASN A 155 -2.69 2.19 21.69
N ALA A 156 -2.25 3.14 22.52
CA ALA A 156 -0.88 3.63 22.52
C ALA A 156 0.14 2.57 22.98
N ILE A 157 1.35 2.65 22.43
CA ILE A 157 2.49 1.89 22.92
C ILE A 157 3.17 2.64 24.06
N THR A 158 3.52 1.96 25.15
CA THR A 158 4.31 2.57 26.21
C THR A 158 5.75 2.81 25.76
N LEU A 159 6.41 3.80 26.36
CA LEU A 159 7.79 4.16 26.03
C LEU A 159 8.77 2.99 26.25
N ASP A 160 8.59 2.20 27.31
CA ASP A 160 9.38 0.99 27.57
C ASP A 160 9.14 -0.13 26.53
N ARG A 161 7.90 -0.30 26.05
CA ARG A 161 7.58 -1.24 24.98
C ARG A 161 8.15 -0.78 23.64
N MET A 162 8.11 0.52 23.35
CA MET A 162 8.73 1.09 22.15
C MET A 162 10.24 0.87 22.18
N TRP A 163 10.91 1.19 23.29
CA TRP A 163 12.32 0.88 23.50
C TRP A 163 12.61 -0.58 23.22
N THR A 164 11.84 -1.49 23.81
CA THR A 164 12.03 -2.94 23.66
C THR A 164 11.86 -3.39 22.21
N ARG A 165 10.91 -2.83 21.46
CA ARG A 165 10.75 -3.09 20.02
C ARG A 165 11.95 -2.61 19.22
N LEU A 166 12.38 -1.37 19.45
CA LEU A 166 13.55 -0.80 18.78
C LEU A 166 14.80 -1.62 19.10
N ASP A 167 15.05 -1.96 20.36
CA ASP A 167 16.23 -2.73 20.77
C ASP A 167 16.19 -4.18 20.27
N ASN A 168 15.03 -4.83 20.16
CA ASN A 168 14.98 -6.23 19.72
C ASN A 168 14.96 -6.39 18.19
N GLN A 169 14.32 -5.47 17.47
CA GLN A 169 14.03 -5.63 16.04
C GLN A 169 15.02 -4.93 15.10
N SER A 170 15.93 -4.12 15.64
CA SER A 170 16.90 -3.34 14.86
C SER A 170 18.31 -3.89 14.93
N THR A 171 19.14 -3.52 13.96
CA THR A 171 20.60 -3.61 14.07
C THR A 171 21.16 -2.24 14.42
N GLN A 172 22.39 -2.19 14.97
CA GLN A 172 23.05 -0.91 15.24
C GLN A 172 23.23 -0.07 13.96
N GLY A 173 23.55 -0.71 12.83
CA GLY A 173 23.65 -0.02 11.54
C GLY A 173 22.33 0.61 11.10
N ALA A 174 21.21 -0.11 11.24
CA ALA A 174 19.89 0.42 10.90
C ALA A 174 19.48 1.60 11.80
N LEU A 175 19.76 1.53 13.11
CA LEU A 175 19.50 2.66 14.02
C LEU A 175 20.35 3.88 13.66
N LYS A 176 21.65 3.68 13.38
CA LYS A 176 22.55 4.75 12.96
C LYS A 176 22.07 5.44 11.70
N TYR A 177 21.63 4.66 10.70
CA TYR A 177 21.06 5.20 9.48
C TYR A 177 19.81 6.04 9.77
N VAL A 178 18.88 5.58 10.60
CA VAL A 178 17.68 6.36 10.92
C VAL A 178 18.03 7.65 11.66
N VAL A 179 18.96 7.60 12.61
CA VAL A 179 19.49 8.79 13.30
C VAL A 179 20.08 9.79 12.30
N HIS A 180 20.86 9.30 11.34
CA HIS A 180 21.41 10.13 10.26
C HIS A 180 20.34 10.70 9.33
N SER A 181 19.33 9.90 8.95
CA SER A 181 18.22 10.35 8.08
C SER A 181 17.32 11.42 8.73
N LEU A 182 17.34 11.51 10.06
CA LEU A 182 16.66 12.54 10.85
C LEU A 182 17.60 13.71 11.18
N GLU A 183 18.83 13.71 10.66
CA GLU A 183 19.86 14.73 10.89
C GLU A 183 20.17 14.94 12.38
N LEU A 184 20.04 13.88 13.19
CA LEU A 184 20.26 13.95 14.63
C LEU A 184 21.75 13.88 14.98
N THR A 185 22.16 14.69 15.95
CA THR A 185 23.52 14.60 16.51
C THR A 185 23.68 13.32 17.34
N VAL A 186 24.90 12.76 17.37
CA VAL A 186 25.23 11.61 18.22
C VAL A 186 25.48 11.98 19.70
N SER A 187 25.21 13.23 20.08
CA SER A 187 25.36 13.74 21.44
C SER A 187 24.14 13.38 22.29
N LEU A 188 24.39 12.81 23.46
CA LEU A 188 23.36 12.41 24.43
C LEU A 188 23.24 13.38 25.60
N SER A 189 23.99 14.48 25.57
CA SER A 189 24.13 15.42 26.68
C SER A 189 22.81 16.13 27.04
N ASN A 190 21.89 16.26 26.07
CA ASN A 190 20.63 17.00 26.19
C ASN A 190 19.40 16.10 26.01
N VAL A 191 19.52 14.80 26.30
CA VAL A 191 18.41 13.86 26.19
C VAL A 191 17.43 14.05 27.35
N ASP A 192 16.14 13.97 27.05
CA ASP A 192 15.06 14.12 28.02
C ASP A 192 15.25 13.24 29.28
N GLN A 193 14.89 13.79 30.45
CA GLN A 193 15.08 13.14 31.74
C GLN A 193 14.29 11.83 31.87
N LEU A 194 13.13 11.71 31.21
CA LEU A 194 12.34 10.48 31.14
C LEU A 194 13.11 9.38 30.40
N ILE A 195 13.79 9.71 29.31
CA ILE A 195 14.60 8.76 28.54
C ILE A 195 15.84 8.35 29.34
N SER A 196 16.48 9.31 29.99
CA SER A 196 17.65 9.08 30.85
C SER A 196 17.33 8.16 32.02
N SER A 197 16.21 8.40 32.72
CA SER A 197 15.75 7.52 33.81
C SER A 197 15.36 6.13 33.31
N LEU A 198 14.65 6.03 32.18
CA LEU A 198 14.29 4.75 31.56
C LEU A 198 15.53 3.93 31.18
N TYR A 199 16.57 4.56 30.64
CA TYR A 199 17.83 3.90 30.33
C TYR A 199 18.48 3.32 31.58
N VAL A 200 18.62 4.13 32.63
CA VAL A 200 19.22 3.73 33.93
C VAL A 200 18.49 2.52 34.48
N ASP A 201 17.15 2.56 34.51
CA ASP A 201 16.31 1.47 34.99
C ASP A 201 16.52 0.18 34.18
N ARG A 202 16.62 0.30 32.85
CA ARG A 202 16.85 -0.86 31.98
C ARG A 202 18.26 -1.44 32.12
N VAL A 203 19.27 -0.62 32.34
CA VAL A 203 20.64 -1.08 32.65
C VAL A 203 20.66 -1.80 34.00
N LYS A 204 20.01 -1.26 35.04
CA LYS A 204 19.87 -1.91 36.35
C LYS A 204 19.16 -3.27 36.27
N ARG A 205 18.08 -3.38 35.49
CA ARG A 205 17.37 -4.66 35.25
C ARG A 205 18.27 -5.71 34.59
N LYS A 206 19.17 -5.32 33.68
CA LYS A 206 20.17 -6.23 33.10
C LYS A 206 21.34 -6.53 34.05
N SER A 207 21.74 -5.57 34.90
CA SER A 207 22.88 -5.70 35.83
C SER A 207 22.59 -6.52 37.09
N LYS A 208 21.32 -6.72 37.50
CA LYS A 208 20.97 -7.80 38.45
C LYS A 208 21.46 -9.20 38.00
N LYS A 209 21.88 -9.34 36.73
CA LYS A 209 22.53 -10.52 36.15
C LYS A 209 24.06 -10.42 35.99
N ASN A 210 24.68 -9.23 36.12
CA ASN A 210 26.13 -8.97 36.03
C ASN A 210 26.48 -7.61 36.67
N ASN A 211 27.36 -7.59 37.67
CA ASN A 211 27.89 -6.38 38.34
C ASN A 211 28.54 -5.42 37.33
N SER A 212 28.03 -4.19 37.19
CA SER A 212 28.67 -3.14 36.38
C SER A 212 28.27 -1.73 36.87
N GLU A 213 29.27 -0.87 37.08
CA GLU A 213 29.20 0.37 37.88
C GLU A 213 28.86 1.68 37.15
N ASN A 214 28.62 1.73 35.84
CA ASN A 214 28.21 2.99 35.18
C ASN A 214 26.73 2.98 34.77
N SER A 215 25.89 3.51 35.65
CA SER A 215 24.41 3.52 35.47
C SER A 215 23.89 4.69 34.63
N THR A 216 24.72 5.69 34.33
CA THR A 216 24.30 6.91 33.61
C THR A 216 24.43 6.78 32.09
N LEU A 217 23.67 7.60 31.38
CA LEU A 217 23.81 7.72 29.93
C LEU A 217 25.17 8.37 29.60
N PRO A 218 25.95 7.83 28.66
CA PRO A 218 27.21 8.44 28.25
C PRO A 218 26.95 9.71 27.43
N HIS A 219 27.97 10.55 27.24
CA HIS A 219 27.85 11.79 26.45
C HIS A 219 27.69 11.55 24.94
N THR A 220 28.15 10.40 24.43
CA THR A 220 28.15 10.10 22.98
C THR A 220 27.57 8.73 22.69
N ALA A 221 26.75 8.65 21.64
CA ALA A 221 26.14 7.41 21.18
C ALA A 221 27.14 6.51 20.44
N THR A 222 27.44 5.36 21.04
CA THR A 222 28.40 4.37 20.51
C THR A 222 27.78 2.99 20.40
N ARG A 223 26.89 2.64 21.33
CA ARG A 223 26.21 1.34 21.41
C ARG A 223 24.78 1.44 20.90
N LYS A 224 24.24 0.30 20.47
CA LYS A 224 22.86 0.14 20.00
C LYS A 224 21.80 0.83 20.88
N ASN A 225 21.83 0.60 22.18
CA ASN A 225 20.91 1.20 23.15
C ASN A 225 21.03 2.73 23.26
N HIS A 226 22.19 3.32 22.94
CA HIS A 226 22.35 4.77 22.92
C HIS A 226 21.64 5.39 21.72
N PHE A 227 21.69 4.75 20.54
CA PHE A 227 20.93 5.20 19.37
C PHE A 227 19.42 5.06 19.60
N VAL A 228 18.98 4.04 20.34
CA VAL A 228 17.57 3.93 20.76
C VAL A 228 17.16 5.12 21.64
N ALA A 229 18.01 5.55 22.59
CA ALA A 229 17.73 6.74 23.40
C ALA A 229 17.56 8.01 22.55
N LEU A 230 18.45 8.25 21.58
CA LEU A 230 18.35 9.40 20.67
C LEU A 230 17.04 9.41 19.88
N LEU A 231 16.65 8.25 19.33
CA LEU A 231 15.42 8.15 18.55
C LEU A 231 14.17 8.33 19.42
N LEU A 232 14.20 7.89 20.67
CA LEU A 232 13.10 8.11 21.61
C LEU A 232 13.01 9.55 22.09
N ASP A 233 14.14 10.23 22.28
CA ASP A 233 14.19 11.67 22.56
C ASP A 233 13.58 12.48 21.41
N TRP A 234 13.99 12.18 20.17
CA TRP A 234 13.35 12.76 18.99
C TRP A 234 11.85 12.46 18.96
N ARG A 235 11.46 11.22 19.28
CA ARG A 235 10.06 10.81 19.28
C ARG A 235 9.22 11.59 20.30
N LEU A 236 9.74 11.90 21.48
CA LEU A 236 9.01 12.68 22.49
C LEU A 236 8.71 14.12 22.05
N LYS A 237 9.45 14.64 21.07
CA LYS A 237 9.24 15.96 20.47
C LYS A 237 8.18 15.97 19.36
N GLN A 238 7.64 14.81 19.00
CA GLN A 238 6.60 14.64 17.97
C GLN A 238 5.21 14.43 18.60
N PRO A 239 4.10 14.59 17.85
CA PRO A 239 2.74 14.34 18.35
C PRO A 239 2.62 12.99 19.07
N LEU A 240 2.11 13.00 20.31
CA LEU A 240 2.04 11.80 21.16
C LEU A 240 0.78 10.97 20.85
N SER A 241 -0.32 11.62 20.52
CA SER A 241 -1.58 11.04 20.05
C SER A 241 -1.80 11.35 18.57
N SER A 242 -2.78 10.70 17.96
CA SER A 242 -3.30 11.11 16.67
C SER A 242 -4.30 12.24 16.86
N ASP A 243 -4.06 13.40 16.25
CA ASP A 243 -5.01 14.52 16.24
C ASP A 243 -5.96 14.45 15.04
N ALA A 244 -5.92 13.36 14.29
CA ALA A 244 -6.60 13.25 13.02
C ALA A 244 -8.12 13.03 13.19
N TYR A 245 -8.89 13.88 12.51
CA TYR A 245 -10.34 13.81 12.46
C TYR A 245 -10.81 12.55 11.70
N ILE A 246 -11.86 11.89 12.22
CA ILE A 246 -12.44 10.70 11.59
C ILE A 246 -13.63 11.12 10.76
N ILE A 247 -13.47 11.10 9.45
CA ILE A 247 -14.57 11.37 8.54
C ILE A 247 -15.61 10.24 8.63
N ASN A 248 -16.84 10.61 9.00
CA ASN A 248 -17.97 9.69 9.12
C ASN A 248 -18.61 9.40 7.75
N THR A 249 -17.85 8.72 6.89
CA THR A 249 -18.29 8.32 5.54
C THR A 249 -19.14 7.04 5.53
N GLY A 250 -18.83 6.07 6.40
CA GLY A 250 -19.49 4.75 6.43
C GLY A 250 -20.72 4.67 7.33
N THR A 251 -21.52 5.73 7.41
CA THR A 251 -22.68 5.76 8.34
C THR A 251 -23.85 4.92 7.83
N PRO A 252 -24.74 4.43 8.72
CA PRO A 252 -25.99 3.79 8.32
C PRO A 252 -26.83 4.65 7.37
N GLU A 253 -26.83 5.96 7.57
CA GLU A 253 -27.52 6.94 6.74
C GLU A 253 -26.91 6.98 5.33
N THR A 254 -25.57 7.02 5.22
CA THR A 254 -24.87 6.97 3.93
C THR A 254 -25.20 5.68 3.17
N LEU A 255 -25.13 4.54 3.84
CA LEU A 255 -25.47 3.25 3.22
C LEU A 255 -26.92 3.21 2.74
N THR A 256 -27.85 3.68 3.58
CA THR A 256 -29.28 3.74 3.23
C THR A 256 -29.52 4.63 2.00
N HIS A 257 -28.83 5.77 1.92
CA HIS A 257 -28.91 6.67 0.77
C HIS A 257 -28.35 6.02 -0.51
N ILE A 258 -27.18 5.37 -0.44
CA ILE A 258 -26.61 4.63 -1.57
C ILE A 258 -27.58 3.55 -2.06
N GLN A 259 -28.15 2.76 -1.14
CA GLN A 259 -29.12 1.72 -1.47
C GLN A 259 -30.40 2.30 -2.09
N LYS A 260 -30.87 3.47 -1.61
CA LYS A 260 -31.99 4.19 -2.21
C LYS A 260 -31.68 4.58 -3.65
N VAL A 261 -30.54 5.20 -3.92
CA VAL A 261 -30.10 5.57 -5.27
C VAL A 261 -30.02 4.35 -6.18
N ILE A 262 -29.44 3.24 -5.72
CA ILE A 262 -29.38 1.98 -6.49
C ILE A 262 -30.79 1.48 -6.86
N ARG A 263 -31.76 1.57 -5.94
CA ARG A 263 -33.14 1.12 -6.18
C ARG A 263 -33.93 2.01 -7.12
N GLU A 264 -33.72 3.33 -7.04
CA GLU A 264 -34.54 4.32 -7.74
C GLU A 264 -33.96 4.74 -9.11
N THR A 265 -32.65 4.56 -9.33
CA THR A 265 -32.03 4.91 -10.61
C THR A 265 -32.50 3.98 -11.71
N VAL A 266 -33.21 4.53 -12.70
CA VAL A 266 -33.59 3.83 -13.92
C VAL A 266 -32.37 3.74 -14.83
N THR A 267 -32.03 2.53 -15.27
CA THR A 267 -30.86 2.26 -16.11
C THR A 267 -31.27 1.53 -17.40
N PRO A 268 -30.50 1.68 -18.49
CA PRO A 268 -30.71 0.91 -19.71
C PRO A 268 -30.56 -0.60 -19.47
N SER A 269 -31.28 -1.41 -20.24
CA SER A 269 -31.30 -2.88 -20.09
C SER A 269 -29.96 -3.58 -20.34
N TRP A 270 -29.01 -2.92 -21.02
CA TRP A 270 -27.68 -3.46 -21.28
C TRP A 270 -26.72 -3.29 -20.10
N LEU A 271 -27.09 -2.51 -19.07
CA LEU A 271 -26.28 -2.34 -17.89
C LEU A 271 -26.54 -3.48 -16.90
N ASN A 272 -25.48 -4.10 -16.40
CA ASN A 272 -25.58 -5.16 -15.41
C ASN A 272 -26.14 -4.63 -14.08
N SER A 273 -26.96 -5.43 -13.42
CA SER A 273 -27.51 -5.11 -12.11
C SER A 273 -26.45 -5.16 -11.02
N VAL A 274 -26.54 -4.26 -10.04
CA VAL A 274 -25.76 -4.30 -8.79
C VAL A 274 -26.67 -4.65 -7.61
N PRO A 275 -26.15 -5.18 -6.49
CA PRO A 275 -26.97 -5.52 -5.32
C PRO A 275 -27.67 -4.30 -4.71
N LYS A 276 -29.01 -4.36 -4.62
CA LYS A 276 -29.85 -3.29 -4.05
C LYS A 276 -29.60 -3.05 -2.56
N ASN A 277 -29.08 -4.05 -1.87
CA ASN A 277 -28.71 -4.02 -0.45
C ASN A 277 -27.18 -3.88 -0.27
N PHE A 278 -26.51 -3.15 -1.18
CA PHE A 278 -25.08 -2.90 -1.12
C PHE A 278 -24.61 -2.51 0.29
N GLY A 279 -23.46 -3.08 0.70
CA GLY A 279 -22.88 -2.89 2.02
C GLY A 279 -23.39 -3.84 3.10
N GLU A 280 -24.48 -4.60 2.87
CA GLU A 280 -24.95 -5.61 3.81
C GLU A 280 -24.23 -6.96 3.64
N PRO A 281 -24.03 -7.75 4.71
CA PRO A 281 -23.49 -9.11 4.60
C PRO A 281 -24.27 -10.02 3.66
N LYS A 282 -25.59 -9.81 3.54
CA LYS A 282 -26.49 -10.58 2.68
C LYS A 282 -26.34 -10.24 1.18
N ALA A 283 -25.70 -9.13 0.82
CA ALA A 283 -25.49 -8.74 -0.57
C ALA A 283 -24.51 -9.65 -1.32
N GLY A 284 -23.73 -10.45 -0.58
CA GLY A 284 -22.69 -11.29 -1.14
C GLY A 284 -21.44 -10.49 -1.56
N SER A 285 -20.56 -11.16 -2.30
CA SER A 285 -19.33 -10.55 -2.81
C SER A 285 -19.61 -9.79 -4.10
N ILE A 286 -19.14 -8.54 -4.15
CA ILE A 286 -19.23 -7.68 -5.32
C ILE A 286 -18.12 -8.06 -6.31
N LYS A 287 -18.49 -8.32 -7.55
CA LYS A 287 -17.58 -8.69 -8.65
C LYS A 287 -16.97 -7.46 -9.31
N ALA A 288 -15.87 -7.63 -10.05
CA ALA A 288 -15.23 -6.53 -10.78
C ALA A 288 -16.18 -5.67 -11.63
N ASP A 289 -17.08 -6.29 -12.39
CA ASP A 289 -18.01 -5.55 -13.26
C ASP A 289 -19.07 -4.76 -12.46
N GLU A 290 -19.49 -5.29 -11.31
CA GLU A 290 -20.36 -4.58 -10.38
C GLU A 290 -19.60 -3.41 -9.72
N TRP A 291 -18.32 -3.58 -9.37
CA TRP A 291 -17.47 -2.48 -8.89
C TRP A 291 -17.31 -1.37 -9.92
N ARG A 292 -17.12 -1.72 -11.20
CA ARG A 292 -17.12 -0.77 -12.30
C ARG A 292 -18.43 0.00 -12.34
N THR A 293 -19.55 -0.70 -12.31
CA THR A 293 -20.88 -0.09 -12.40
C THR A 293 -21.18 0.81 -11.20
N LEU A 294 -20.82 0.38 -9.98
CA LEU A 294 -20.94 1.17 -8.76
C LEU A 294 -20.11 2.46 -8.82
N SER A 295 -18.83 2.36 -9.18
CA SER A 295 -17.91 3.51 -9.19
C SER A 295 -18.15 4.51 -10.32
N VAL A 296 -18.67 4.06 -11.47
CA VAL A 296 -18.88 4.93 -12.64
C VAL A 296 -20.27 5.58 -12.64
N LEU A 297 -21.27 4.96 -11.99
CA LEU A 297 -22.66 5.42 -12.04
C LEU A 297 -23.24 5.70 -10.66
N TYR A 298 -23.44 4.66 -9.85
CA TYR A 298 -24.29 4.75 -8.66
C TYR A 298 -23.65 5.56 -7.52
N LEU A 299 -22.38 5.30 -7.20
CA LEU A 299 -21.68 5.97 -6.12
C LEU A 299 -21.43 7.46 -6.43
N PRO A 300 -21.03 7.89 -7.64
CA PRO A 300 -21.02 9.31 -7.99
C PRO A 300 -22.36 10.00 -7.70
N ILE A 301 -23.48 9.45 -8.19
CA ILE A 301 -24.81 10.04 -7.97
C ILE A 301 -25.12 10.12 -6.46
N ALA A 302 -24.93 9.02 -5.73
CA ALA A 302 -25.24 8.95 -4.31
C ALA A 302 -24.38 9.88 -3.46
N LEU A 303 -23.07 9.92 -3.71
CA LEU A 303 -22.15 10.71 -2.88
C LEU A 303 -22.19 12.20 -3.21
N ILE A 304 -22.41 12.58 -4.48
CA ILE A 304 -22.59 13.99 -4.86
C ILE A 304 -23.86 14.55 -4.20
N THR A 305 -24.97 13.82 -4.28
CA THR A 305 -26.25 14.26 -3.67
C THR A 305 -26.26 14.22 -2.15
N LEU A 306 -25.27 13.59 -1.50
CA LEU A 306 -25.20 13.48 -0.05
C LEU A 306 -24.13 14.38 0.58
N TRP A 307 -22.99 14.54 -0.09
CA TRP A 307 -21.80 15.22 0.45
C TRP A 307 -21.37 16.43 -0.38
N GLY A 308 -21.96 16.64 -1.55
CA GLY A 308 -21.56 17.67 -2.51
C GLY A 308 -22.63 18.70 -2.84
N ASP A 309 -23.80 18.58 -2.24
CA ASP A 309 -24.94 19.47 -2.46
C ASP A 309 -25.41 20.04 -1.13
N ASP A 310 -25.30 21.35 -1.00
CA ASP A 310 -25.79 22.16 0.12
C ASP A 310 -26.74 23.20 -0.47
N ASP A 311 -28.02 22.83 -0.60
CA ASP A 311 -29.08 23.62 -1.23
C ASP A 311 -28.73 24.17 -2.63
N GLY A 312 -28.13 23.33 -3.48
CA GLY A 312 -27.73 23.70 -4.85
C GLY A 312 -26.36 24.38 -4.95
N LEU A 313 -25.63 24.51 -3.83
CA LEU A 313 -24.27 25.02 -3.78
C LEU A 313 -23.31 23.93 -3.31
N ALA A 314 -22.02 24.09 -3.63
CA ALA A 314 -20.99 23.23 -3.06
C ALA A 314 -20.77 23.60 -1.58
N PRO A 315 -20.62 22.62 -0.67
CA PRO A 315 -20.25 22.89 0.71
C PRO A 315 -18.95 23.69 0.83
N SER A 316 -18.81 24.43 1.94
CA SER A 316 -17.59 25.18 2.23
C SER A 316 -16.40 24.22 2.42
N ASN A 317 -15.25 24.57 1.86
CA ASN A 317 -14.01 23.79 2.01
C ASN A 317 -13.29 24.16 3.32
N ASP A 318 -13.94 23.89 4.45
CA ASP A 318 -13.47 24.20 5.80
C ASP A 318 -13.24 22.92 6.64
N GLU A 319 -13.09 23.09 7.95
CA GLU A 319 -12.92 21.99 8.92
C GLU A 319 -14.24 21.57 9.58
N SER A 320 -15.38 21.97 9.02
CA SER A 320 -16.69 21.46 9.46
C SER A 320 -16.91 20.02 8.99
N ASP A 321 -17.90 19.34 9.58
CA ASP A 321 -18.27 17.97 9.18
C ASP A 321 -18.65 17.91 7.68
N SER A 322 -19.38 18.91 7.16
CA SER A 322 -19.74 18.99 5.74
C SER A 322 -18.53 19.27 4.86
N GLY A 323 -17.61 20.14 5.28
CA GLY A 323 -16.35 20.39 4.58
C GLY A 323 -15.45 19.15 4.48
N TYR A 324 -15.36 18.35 5.55
CA TYR A 324 -14.63 17.07 5.51
C TYR A 324 -15.32 16.02 4.62
N LEU A 325 -16.65 15.96 4.61
CA LEU A 325 -17.38 15.08 3.69
C LEU A 325 -17.22 15.52 2.23
N PHE A 326 -17.13 16.82 1.97
CA PHE A 326 -16.83 17.34 0.64
C PHE A 326 -15.40 16.98 0.19
N LYS A 327 -14.40 17.11 1.07
CA LYS A 327 -13.03 16.60 0.79
C LYS A 327 -13.01 15.10 0.50
N ALA A 328 -13.79 14.31 1.26
CA ALA A 328 -13.96 12.88 1.03
C ALA A 328 -14.62 12.58 -0.34
N LEU A 329 -15.58 13.41 -0.76
CA LEU A 329 -16.19 13.33 -2.07
C LEU A 329 -15.17 13.60 -3.17
N GLU A 330 -14.43 14.72 -3.11
CA GLU A 330 -13.42 15.07 -4.12
C GLU A 330 -12.35 13.97 -4.26
N HIS A 331 -11.85 13.46 -3.14
CA HIS A 331 -10.91 12.34 -3.10
C HIS A 331 -11.48 11.08 -3.77
N THR A 332 -12.74 10.75 -3.48
CA THR A 332 -13.43 9.61 -4.09
C THR A 332 -13.63 9.81 -5.59
N MET A 333 -14.00 11.02 -6.00
CA MET A 333 -14.20 11.36 -7.41
C MET A 333 -12.90 11.26 -8.19
N ALA A 334 -11.74 11.59 -7.63
CA ALA A 334 -10.45 11.37 -8.30
C ALA A 334 -10.28 9.91 -8.73
N LEU A 335 -10.45 8.95 -7.82
CA LEU A 335 -10.35 7.52 -8.16
C LEU A 335 -11.43 7.08 -9.16
N PHE A 336 -12.65 7.58 -9.03
CA PHE A 336 -13.73 7.22 -9.95
C PHE A 336 -13.53 7.81 -11.34
N GLN A 337 -12.98 9.02 -11.47
CA GLN A 337 -12.61 9.58 -12.78
C GLN A 337 -11.47 8.80 -13.43
N ALA A 338 -10.46 8.37 -12.66
CA ALA A 338 -9.44 7.45 -13.15
C ALA A 338 -10.08 6.13 -13.63
N THR A 339 -11.05 5.60 -12.88
CA THR A 339 -11.81 4.39 -13.23
C THR A 339 -12.65 4.57 -14.51
N VAL A 340 -13.28 5.73 -14.68
CA VAL A 340 -14.01 6.09 -15.91
C VAL A 340 -13.06 6.07 -17.10
N ILE A 341 -11.87 6.67 -16.98
CA ILE A 341 -10.89 6.73 -18.08
C ILE A 341 -10.43 5.33 -18.50
N VAL A 342 -10.07 4.47 -17.54
CA VAL A 342 -9.66 3.09 -17.87
C VAL A 342 -10.79 2.28 -18.50
N CYS A 343 -12.05 2.60 -18.21
CA CYS A 343 -13.20 1.92 -18.82
C CYS A 343 -13.59 2.46 -20.20
N ARG A 344 -12.91 3.48 -20.74
CA ARG A 344 -13.23 4.02 -22.08
C ARG A 344 -12.70 3.12 -23.19
N TYR A 345 -13.47 3.05 -24.28
CA TYR A 345 -13.09 2.37 -25.52
C TYR A 345 -12.08 3.13 -26.38
N THR A 346 -11.75 4.37 -26.02
CA THR A 346 -10.80 5.22 -26.75
C THR A 346 -9.82 5.86 -25.78
N MET A 347 -8.56 5.99 -26.20
CA MET A 347 -7.48 6.53 -25.38
C MET A 347 -6.75 7.61 -26.17
N THR A 348 -6.44 8.71 -25.49
CA THR A 348 -5.73 9.88 -26.03
C THR A 348 -4.68 10.30 -25.02
N ALA A 349 -3.64 11.01 -25.45
CA ALA A 349 -2.61 11.52 -24.54
C ALA A 349 -3.21 12.33 -23.37
N SER A 350 -4.17 13.21 -23.65
CA SER A 350 -4.88 13.99 -22.63
C SER A 350 -5.62 13.14 -21.58
N ARG A 351 -6.16 11.98 -21.98
CA ARG A 351 -6.83 11.05 -21.05
C ARG A 351 -5.82 10.30 -20.22
N THR A 352 -4.71 9.88 -20.82
CA THR A 352 -3.63 9.21 -20.10
C THR A 352 -3.02 10.16 -19.05
N ASP A 353 -2.80 11.43 -19.39
CA ASP A 353 -2.32 12.44 -18.44
C ASP A 353 -3.35 12.73 -17.33
N ALA A 354 -4.63 12.84 -17.69
CA ALA A 354 -5.71 12.98 -16.70
C ALA A 354 -5.77 11.78 -15.74
N TYR A 355 -5.63 10.55 -16.25
CA TYR A 355 -5.59 9.34 -15.44
C TYR A 355 -4.48 9.41 -14.38
N ARG A 356 -3.24 9.74 -14.80
CA ARG A 356 -2.11 9.88 -13.87
C ARG A 356 -2.39 10.94 -12.81
N LYS A 357 -2.87 12.13 -13.22
CA LYS A 357 -3.24 13.21 -12.29
C LYS A 357 -4.26 12.76 -11.23
N TYR A 358 -5.30 12.03 -11.65
CA TYR A 358 -6.33 11.56 -10.74
C TYR A 358 -5.83 10.47 -9.78
N ILE A 359 -5.00 9.53 -10.25
CA ILE A 359 -4.36 8.55 -9.38
C ILE A 359 -3.42 9.23 -8.38
N ASP A 360 -2.58 10.17 -8.83
CA ASP A 360 -1.64 10.87 -7.95
C ASP A 360 -2.37 11.65 -6.86
N SER A 361 -3.44 12.39 -7.22
CA SER A 361 -4.29 13.10 -6.25
C SER A 361 -4.91 12.13 -5.24
N TRP A 362 -5.45 10.99 -5.71
CA TRP A 362 -6.01 10.00 -4.80
C TRP A 362 -4.95 9.40 -3.85
N VAL A 363 -3.75 9.08 -4.35
CA VAL A 363 -2.68 8.48 -3.53
C VAL A 363 -2.16 9.46 -2.49
N ASN A 364 -1.93 10.73 -2.87
CA ASN A 364 -1.32 11.74 -2.02
C ASN A 364 -2.20 12.09 -0.80
N ASP A 365 -3.52 12.18 -1.00
CA ASP A 365 -4.43 12.60 0.06
C ASP A 365 -4.95 11.42 0.90
N LEU A 366 -4.81 10.18 0.43
CA LEU A 366 -5.41 8.97 1.02
C LEU A 366 -5.15 8.87 2.53
N ARG A 367 -3.89 8.97 2.96
CA ARG A 367 -3.55 8.75 4.36
C ARG A 367 -3.65 10.00 5.24
N THR A 368 -3.75 11.16 4.60
CA THR A 368 -4.04 12.43 5.27
C THR A 368 -5.52 12.49 5.64
N LEU A 369 -6.41 12.23 4.67
CA LEU A 369 -7.86 12.23 4.87
C LEU A 369 -8.37 10.99 5.62
N TYR A 370 -7.70 9.85 5.46
CA TYR A 370 -8.10 8.59 6.08
C TYR A 370 -6.96 7.96 6.89
N PRO A 371 -6.66 8.50 8.09
CA PRO A 371 -5.57 8.04 8.95
C PRO A 371 -5.65 6.55 9.32
N HIS A 372 -6.84 5.96 9.35
CA HIS A 372 -7.01 4.53 9.61
C HIS A 372 -6.34 3.66 8.54
N THR A 373 -6.15 4.17 7.32
CA THR A 373 -5.48 3.46 6.22
C THR A 373 -3.96 3.32 6.42
N ARG A 374 -3.38 4.08 7.35
CA ARG A 374 -1.98 3.89 7.82
C ARG A 374 -1.80 2.50 8.44
N GLN A 375 -2.89 1.93 8.95
CA GLN A 375 -2.94 0.60 9.52
C GLN A 375 -3.50 -0.37 8.47
N GLY A 376 -2.72 -1.37 8.08
CA GLY A 376 -3.24 -2.37 7.15
C GLY A 376 -2.17 -3.24 6.50
N VAL A 377 -2.66 -4.22 5.75
CA VAL A 377 -1.84 -5.02 4.85
C VAL A 377 -1.36 -4.10 3.71
N PRO A 378 -0.06 -4.15 3.33
CA PRO A 378 0.42 -3.42 2.17
C PRO A 378 -0.41 -3.76 0.93
N ARG A 379 -0.68 -2.76 0.09
CA ARG A 379 -1.48 -2.91 -1.14
C ARG A 379 -0.70 -2.41 -2.36
N PRO A 380 0.13 -3.26 -2.98
CA PRO A 380 0.97 -2.84 -4.10
C PRO A 380 0.18 -2.35 -5.30
N ASN A 381 -1.10 -2.70 -5.41
CA ASN A 381 -2.06 -2.10 -6.33
C ASN A 381 -2.06 -0.56 -6.30
N ILE A 382 -1.77 0.07 -5.15
CA ILE A 382 -1.68 1.54 -5.03
C ILE A 382 -0.56 2.08 -5.94
N HIS A 383 0.62 1.45 -5.91
CA HIS A 383 1.74 1.81 -6.76
C HIS A 383 1.54 1.31 -8.20
N ALA A 384 1.10 0.06 -8.36
CA ALA A 384 0.87 -0.57 -9.66
C ALA A 384 -0.16 0.20 -10.49
N ALA A 385 -1.18 0.80 -9.86
CA ALA A 385 -2.15 1.65 -10.55
C ALA A 385 -1.51 2.84 -11.26
N GLY A 386 -0.40 3.37 -10.75
CA GLY A 386 0.36 4.41 -11.43
C GLY A 386 0.93 3.95 -12.77
N HIS A 387 1.45 2.72 -12.83
CA HIS A 387 2.00 2.12 -14.05
C HIS A 387 0.94 1.73 -15.10
N VAL A 388 -0.35 1.73 -14.75
CA VAL A 388 -1.42 1.63 -15.77
C VAL A 388 -1.29 2.75 -16.80
N TYR A 389 -0.78 3.93 -16.41
CA TYR A 389 -0.44 5.01 -17.35
C TYR A 389 0.48 4.54 -18.48
N ASP A 390 1.52 3.79 -18.16
CA ASP A 390 2.51 3.34 -19.15
C ASP A 390 1.86 2.38 -20.15
N PHE A 391 0.96 1.51 -19.66
CA PHE A 391 0.21 0.59 -20.50
C PHE A 391 -0.87 1.28 -21.35
N LEU A 392 -1.46 2.38 -20.87
CA LEU A 392 -2.35 3.22 -21.67
C LEU A 392 -1.62 3.87 -22.84
N LEU A 393 -0.35 4.26 -22.65
CA LEU A 393 0.49 4.79 -23.74
C LEU A 393 0.90 3.68 -24.73
N LEU A 394 1.28 2.51 -24.24
CA LEU A 394 1.78 1.41 -25.06
C LEU A 394 0.70 0.69 -25.86
N PHE A 395 -0.44 0.42 -25.23
CA PHE A 395 -1.48 -0.48 -25.77
C PHE A 395 -2.81 0.22 -26.01
N GLY A 396 -2.93 1.50 -25.63
CA GLY A 396 -4.17 2.26 -25.79
C GLY A 396 -5.27 1.79 -24.82
N PRO A 397 -6.54 1.75 -25.25
CA PRO A 397 -7.68 1.44 -24.39
C PRO A 397 -7.55 0.08 -23.70
N VAL A 398 -7.81 0.08 -22.39
CA VAL A 398 -7.74 -1.09 -21.50
C VAL A 398 -8.60 -2.26 -21.96
N VAL A 399 -9.75 -1.98 -22.55
CA VAL A 399 -10.64 -3.03 -23.11
C VAL A 399 -9.95 -3.94 -24.12
N SER A 400 -8.85 -3.49 -24.73
CA SER A 400 -8.05 -4.26 -25.68
C SER A 400 -7.14 -5.29 -25.01
N TRP A 401 -6.86 -5.14 -23.72
CA TRP A 401 -5.88 -5.95 -22.98
C TRP A 401 -6.31 -6.37 -21.56
N TRP A 402 -7.54 -6.05 -21.14
CA TRP A 402 -8.10 -6.47 -19.85
C TRP A 402 -8.29 -7.98 -19.72
N CYS A 403 -8.31 -8.50 -18.49
CA CYS A 403 -8.36 -9.94 -18.26
C CYS A 403 -9.75 -10.59 -18.35
N PHE A 404 -10.86 -9.84 -18.41
CA PHE A 404 -12.22 -10.40 -18.44
C PHE A 404 -12.45 -11.50 -19.50
N PRO A 405 -11.97 -11.38 -20.76
CA PRO A 405 -12.12 -12.44 -21.75
C PRO A 405 -11.35 -13.71 -21.37
N PHE A 406 -10.12 -13.54 -20.84
CA PHE A 406 -9.27 -14.65 -20.43
C PHE A 406 -9.84 -15.36 -19.20
N GLU A 407 -10.40 -14.64 -18.24
CA GLU A 407 -11.06 -15.26 -17.09
C GLU A 407 -12.28 -16.09 -17.47
N ARG A 408 -13.11 -15.59 -18.40
CA ARG A 408 -14.25 -16.34 -18.93
C ARG A 408 -13.77 -17.61 -19.65
N LEU A 409 -12.71 -17.50 -20.45
CA LEU A 409 -12.10 -18.64 -21.12
C LEU A 409 -11.57 -19.66 -20.10
N ILE A 410 -10.84 -19.21 -19.07
CA ILE A 410 -10.35 -20.08 -17.99
C ILE A 410 -11.52 -20.75 -17.28
N GLY A 411 -12.59 -20.02 -16.95
CA GLY A 411 -13.78 -20.59 -16.33
C GLY A 411 -14.48 -21.62 -17.21
N ALA A 412 -14.46 -21.45 -18.54
CA ALA A 412 -14.93 -22.46 -19.47
C ALA A 412 -14.01 -23.70 -19.49
N LEU A 413 -12.69 -23.49 -19.54
CA LEU A 413 -11.68 -24.56 -19.49
C LEU A 413 -11.76 -25.38 -18.20
N GLN A 414 -12.00 -24.75 -17.06
CA GLN A 414 -12.16 -25.42 -15.76
C GLN A 414 -13.39 -26.32 -15.68
N LYS A 415 -14.39 -26.10 -16.55
CA LYS A 415 -15.60 -26.94 -16.63
C LYS A 415 -15.44 -28.14 -17.55
N ILE A 416 -14.36 -28.21 -18.32
CA ILE A 416 -14.05 -29.37 -19.15
C ILE A 416 -13.58 -30.49 -18.20
N ASN A 417 -14.27 -31.62 -18.25
CA ASN A 417 -13.89 -32.78 -17.45
C ASN A 417 -12.54 -33.32 -17.93
N THR A 418 -11.56 -33.42 -17.03
CA THR A 418 -10.18 -33.83 -17.34
C THR A 418 -9.91 -35.31 -17.06
N SER A 419 -10.94 -36.09 -16.75
CA SER A 419 -10.86 -37.55 -16.76
C SER A 419 -10.85 -38.06 -18.20
N ASP A 420 -9.66 -38.50 -18.63
CA ASP A 420 -9.33 -39.32 -19.81
C ASP A 420 -8.76 -38.63 -21.07
N HIS A 421 -7.42 -38.72 -21.12
CA HIS A 421 -6.49 -38.76 -22.28
C HIS A 421 -5.89 -37.48 -22.92
N ILE A 422 -4.54 -37.52 -22.93
CA ILE A 422 -3.50 -36.84 -23.75
C ILE A 422 -3.74 -35.37 -24.10
N GLY A 423 -3.20 -34.48 -23.26
CA GLY A 423 -3.17 -33.03 -23.49
C GLY A 423 -2.87 -32.16 -22.25
N GLY A 424 -2.66 -32.78 -21.07
CA GLY A 424 -2.57 -32.10 -19.77
C GLY A 424 -1.56 -30.95 -19.63
N ARG A 425 -0.52 -30.89 -20.47
CA ARG A 425 0.50 -29.83 -20.40
C ARG A 425 -0.02 -28.43 -20.75
N PHE A 426 -1.03 -28.32 -21.61
CA PHE A 426 -1.54 -27.00 -22.02
C PHE A 426 -2.44 -26.36 -20.95
N LEU A 427 -3.25 -27.18 -20.27
CA LEU A 427 -4.08 -26.71 -19.16
C LEU A 427 -3.22 -26.39 -17.93
N GLU A 428 -2.20 -27.20 -17.64
CA GLU A 428 -1.20 -26.88 -16.61
C GLU A 428 -0.48 -25.57 -16.90
N PHE A 429 -0.11 -25.30 -18.17
CA PHE A 429 0.47 -24.03 -18.56
C PHE A 429 -0.48 -22.86 -18.29
N ILE A 430 -1.76 -22.95 -18.67
CA ILE A 430 -2.76 -21.90 -18.42
C ILE A 430 -3.04 -21.70 -16.92
N ILE A 431 -3.12 -22.79 -16.14
CA ILE A 431 -3.31 -22.72 -14.68
C ILE A 431 -2.05 -22.18 -13.98
N HIS A 432 -0.85 -22.51 -14.49
CA HIS A 432 0.40 -21.94 -14.02
C HIS A 432 0.50 -20.45 -14.40
N PHE A 433 0.05 -20.07 -15.58
CA PHE A 433 -0.07 -18.67 -16.00
C PHE A 433 -1.02 -17.89 -15.09
N LYS A 434 -2.17 -18.47 -14.71
CA LYS A 434 -3.08 -17.92 -13.70
C LYS A 434 -2.41 -17.77 -12.32
N LYS A 435 -1.64 -18.76 -11.86
CA LYS A 435 -0.86 -18.66 -10.60
C LYS A 435 0.29 -17.65 -10.70
N CYS A 436 0.85 -17.44 -11.88
CA CYS A 436 1.82 -16.37 -12.12
C CYS A 436 1.12 -15.00 -12.09
N ILE A 437 0.00 -14.81 -12.79
CA ILE A 437 -0.79 -13.57 -12.78
C ILE A 437 -1.31 -13.25 -11.38
N HIS A 438 -2.00 -14.17 -10.70
CA HIS A 438 -2.47 -13.94 -9.33
C HIS A 438 -1.36 -13.95 -8.29
N GLY A 439 -0.26 -14.65 -8.54
CA GLY A 439 0.95 -14.57 -7.72
C GLY A 439 1.69 -13.25 -7.94
N LEU A 440 1.40 -12.55 -9.04
CA LEU A 440 1.85 -11.20 -9.35
C LEU A 440 0.90 -10.13 -8.77
N ASP A 441 -0.41 -10.42 -8.71
CA ASP A 441 -1.42 -9.64 -7.96
C ASP A 441 -1.23 -9.76 -6.42
N ALA A 442 -0.43 -10.74 -5.98
CA ALA A 442 -0.01 -10.95 -4.60
C ALA A 442 1.40 -10.41 -4.29
N PHE A 443 2.01 -9.65 -5.21
CA PHE A 443 3.15 -8.80 -4.81
C PHE A 443 2.69 -7.71 -3.89
#